data_AF-A0A4Q3S5P0-F1
#
_entry.id   AF-A0A4Q3S5P0-F1
#
_cell.length_a   1.000
_cell.length_b   1.000
_cell.length_c   1.000
_cell.angle_alpha   90.00
_cell.angle_beta   90.00
_cell.angle_gamma   90.00
#
_symmetry.space_group_name_H-M   'P 1'
#
loop_
_entity.id
_entity.type
_entity.pdbx_description
1 polymer ?
#
loop_
_entity_poly.entity_id
_entity_poly.type
_entity_poly.pdbx_seq_one_letter_code
_entity_poly.pdbx_strand_id
1 'polypeptide(L)'
;MTRSTSSNGQATVQQSLPGAGRRAGLYGQSSRHAMLSALGAVAMASAGLMAPGLAMAADVVTTDTTAPTNPPNDRHVTTNSAAPVAAIVAAGDTVSGNGLALTNTGAGGVLVINDGTITVDAGQAPTAGGTAALNLTGSGGSILYAGDGDVINSGVGNGLQVSQGGAGAVTVQATGAIVATTGEGVVVRDVAASTGLSVTTGAVTALTGGQDGIDVQSFSTTGNVVVVANGDLAAGNAGVVAAIFPAGGVGDISVTTNGAI
;
A
#
# COMPACT_ATOMS: atom_id res chain seq x y z
N MET A 1 -32.44 19.49 72.40
CA MET A 1 -31.97 18.10 72.62
C MET A 1 -32.46 17.26 71.42
N THR A 2 -31.63 16.95 70.41
CA THR A 2 -30.78 15.72 70.29
C THR A 2 -31.61 14.44 70.51
N ARG A 3 -31.77 13.44 69.62
CA ARG A 3 -30.94 12.67 68.65
C ARG A 3 -31.92 11.93 67.70
N SER A 4 -31.74 11.76 66.39
CA SER A 4 -30.86 10.85 65.60
C SER A 4 -30.89 9.35 65.94
N THR A 5 -31.40 8.53 64.99
CA THR A 5 -30.88 7.24 64.40
C THR A 5 -31.99 6.65 63.51
N SER A 6 -31.93 6.56 62.16
CA SER A 6 -31.06 5.83 61.19
C SER A 6 -31.25 4.30 61.13
N SER A 7 -31.61 3.81 59.93
CA SER A 7 -31.28 2.53 59.24
C SER A 7 -32.48 2.04 58.42
N ASN A 8 -32.42 1.45 57.22
CA ASN A 8 -31.35 1.13 56.26
C ASN A 8 -32.03 0.93 54.89
N GLY A 9 -31.66 1.71 53.87
CA GLY A 9 -31.98 1.41 52.48
C GLY A 9 -30.75 0.82 51.79
N GLN A 10 -30.75 -0.50 51.56
CA GLN A 10 -29.73 -1.14 50.73
C GLN A 10 -30.07 -0.91 49.25
N ALA A 11 -29.29 -0.06 48.58
CA ALA A 11 -29.20 -0.01 47.12
C ALA A 11 -28.06 -0.93 46.69
N THR A 12 -28.40 -2.02 46.01
CA THR A 12 -27.42 -2.89 45.33
C THR A 12 -26.90 -2.17 44.10
N VAL A 13 -25.68 -1.61 44.18
CA VAL A 13 -24.96 -1.10 43.02
C VAL A 13 -24.34 -2.29 42.28
N GLN A 14 -24.92 -2.65 41.14
CA GLN A 14 -24.35 -3.63 40.22
C GLN A 14 -23.20 -2.95 39.46
N GLN A 15 -21.96 -3.15 39.92
CA GLN A 15 -20.77 -2.71 39.18
C GLN A 15 -20.69 -3.46 37.85
N SER A 16 -20.89 -2.78 36.73
CA SER A 16 -20.55 -3.29 35.40
C SER A 16 -19.04 -3.27 35.22
N LEU A 17 -18.42 -4.45 35.07
CA LEU A 17 -17.01 -4.60 34.72
C LEU A 17 -16.78 -4.16 33.26
N PRO A 18 -15.99 -3.12 32.97
CA PRO A 18 -15.62 -2.78 31.60
C PRO A 18 -14.44 -3.66 31.15
N GLY A 19 -14.72 -4.84 30.58
CA GLY A 19 -13.65 -5.81 30.29
C GLY A 19 -13.66 -6.49 28.91
N ALA A 20 -14.79 -6.48 28.18
CA ALA A 20 -14.91 -7.34 27.00
C ALA A 20 -14.41 -6.69 25.68
N GLY A 21 -14.58 -5.38 25.51
CA GLY A 21 -14.22 -4.69 24.25
C GLY A 21 -12.72 -4.53 23.99
N ARG A 22 -11.89 -4.52 25.04
CA ARG A 22 -10.43 -4.33 24.90
C ARG A 22 -9.71 -5.58 24.41
N ARG A 23 -10.27 -6.78 24.61
CA ARG A 23 -9.59 -8.03 24.24
C ARG A 23 -9.62 -8.31 22.74
N ALA A 24 -10.70 -7.95 22.03
CA ALA A 24 -10.77 -8.14 20.58
C ALA A 24 -9.74 -7.26 19.83
N GLY A 25 -9.51 -6.03 20.28
CA GLY A 25 -8.49 -5.14 19.68
C GLY A 25 -7.05 -5.59 19.90
N LEU A 26 -6.76 -6.22 21.05
CA LEU A 26 -5.40 -6.72 21.34
C LEU A 26 -5.00 -7.90 20.46
N TYR A 27 -5.92 -8.79 20.08
CA TYR A 27 -5.61 -9.91 19.17
C TYR A 27 -5.31 -9.44 17.74
N GLY A 28 -5.94 -8.36 17.29
CA GLY A 28 -5.60 -7.70 16.03
C GLY A 28 -4.22 -7.03 16.05
N GLN A 29 -3.88 -6.34 17.14
CA GLN A 29 -2.59 -5.63 17.25
C GLN A 29 -1.38 -6.55 17.52
N SER A 30 -1.56 -7.63 18.26
CA SER A 30 -0.46 -8.57 18.56
C SER A 30 -0.08 -9.45 17.36
N SER A 31 -1.03 -9.81 16.49
CA SER A 31 -0.72 -10.45 15.19
C SER A 31 0.04 -9.51 14.25
N ARG A 32 -0.22 -8.19 14.30
CA ARG A 32 0.50 -7.19 13.50
C ARG A 32 1.97 -7.05 13.90
N HIS A 33 2.27 -7.07 15.20
CA HIS A 33 3.66 -7.12 15.68
C HIS A 33 4.36 -8.44 15.34
N ALA A 34 3.65 -9.57 15.37
CA ALA A 34 4.21 -10.86 14.97
C ALA A 34 4.55 -10.91 13.46
N MET A 35 3.74 -10.31 12.59
CA MET A 35 4.02 -10.25 11.15
C MET A 35 5.18 -9.29 10.82
N LEU A 36 5.26 -8.14 11.50
CA LEU A 36 6.41 -7.22 11.45
C LEU A 36 7.70 -7.83 12.04
N SER A 37 7.61 -8.86 12.89
CA SER A 37 8.79 -9.58 13.37
C SER A 37 9.32 -10.63 12.38
N ALA A 38 8.49 -11.07 11.41
CA ALA A 38 8.91 -11.96 10.33
C ALA A 38 9.41 -11.20 9.09
N LEU A 39 8.87 -10.00 8.83
CA LEU A 39 9.43 -9.01 7.90
C LEU A 39 10.27 -8.00 8.67
N GLY A 40 11.54 -8.34 8.94
CA GLY A 40 12.49 -7.57 9.74
C GLY A 40 12.13 -6.10 9.98
N ALA A 41 11.60 -5.81 11.18
CA ALA A 41 11.24 -4.48 11.63
C ALA A 41 12.43 -3.51 11.54
N VAL A 42 12.42 -2.66 10.52
CA VAL A 42 13.18 -1.42 10.49
C VAL A 42 12.36 -0.38 11.27
N ALA A 43 12.49 -0.42 12.60
CA ALA A 43 12.00 0.63 13.47
C ALA A 43 12.89 1.87 13.29
N MET A 44 12.54 2.75 12.35
CA MET A 44 13.25 4.03 12.16
C MET A 44 12.59 5.11 13.01
N ALA A 45 12.87 5.07 14.31
CA ALA A 45 12.79 6.26 15.12
C ALA A 45 14.00 7.15 14.76
N SER A 46 13.71 8.29 14.11
CA SER A 46 14.51 9.53 14.05
C SER A 46 16.04 9.43 13.89
N ALA A 47 16.53 9.95 12.76
CA ALA A 47 17.90 10.41 12.53
C ALA A 47 19.00 9.34 12.63
N GLY A 48 19.29 8.67 11.50
CA GLY A 48 20.48 7.83 11.39
C GLY A 48 20.53 6.99 10.12
N LEU A 49 21.15 7.53 9.08
CA LEU A 49 21.86 6.81 8.00
C LEU A 49 21.21 5.49 7.49
N MET A 50 20.11 5.61 6.75
CA MET A 50 19.74 4.63 5.72
C MET A 50 20.36 5.07 4.38
N ALA A 51 20.76 4.14 3.51
CA ALA A 51 20.99 4.41 2.08
C ALA A 51 19.82 5.25 1.51
N PRO A 52 19.99 6.10 0.47
CA PRO A 52 19.12 7.25 0.20
C PRO A 52 17.63 6.89 0.28
N GLY A 53 17.06 7.13 1.45
CA GLY A 53 15.67 6.89 1.79
C GLY A 53 15.04 8.25 1.99
N LEU A 54 14.01 8.54 1.20
CA LEU A 54 13.23 9.73 1.38
C LEU A 54 12.27 9.49 2.53
N ALA A 55 12.61 9.97 3.72
CA ALA A 55 11.61 10.16 4.76
C ALA A 55 10.74 11.35 4.33
N MET A 56 9.51 11.09 3.88
CA MET A 56 8.55 12.15 3.58
C MET A 56 7.89 12.53 4.90
N ALA A 57 8.54 13.42 5.66
CA ALA A 57 7.97 13.92 6.90
C ALA A 57 7.01 15.07 6.58
N ALA A 58 5.75 14.96 7.02
CA ALA A 58 4.65 15.93 6.92
C ALA A 58 3.87 15.94 5.60
N ASP A 59 2.76 16.69 5.60
CA ASP A 59 1.93 16.93 4.42
C ASP A 59 2.77 17.54 3.28
N VAL A 60 2.89 16.80 2.18
CA VAL A 60 3.67 17.18 1.00
C VAL A 60 2.72 17.34 -0.17
N VAL A 61 2.71 18.52 -0.79
CA VAL A 61 2.05 18.71 -2.08
C VAL A 61 3.10 18.52 -3.18
N THR A 62 2.93 17.49 -4.01
CA THR A 62 3.87 17.18 -5.08
C THR A 62 3.52 17.89 -6.38
N THR A 63 4.56 18.34 -7.07
CA THR A 63 4.54 18.84 -8.44
C THR A 63 4.92 17.71 -9.41
N ASP A 64 4.54 17.86 -10.68
CA ASP A 64 4.78 16.87 -11.73
C ASP A 64 5.96 17.29 -12.59
N THR A 65 7.19 17.01 -12.15
CA THR A 65 8.40 17.37 -12.89
C THR A 65 9.27 16.15 -13.20
N THR A 66 10.08 16.23 -14.26
CA THR A 66 10.91 15.10 -14.76
C THR A 66 12.36 15.13 -14.27
N ALA A 67 12.77 16.18 -13.54
CA ALA A 67 14.13 16.39 -13.04
C ALA A 67 14.13 17.45 -11.92
N PRO A 68 14.99 17.33 -10.89
CA PRO A 68 14.66 17.82 -9.57
C PRO A 68 14.65 19.35 -9.49
N THR A 69 13.55 19.91 -9.01
CA THR A 69 13.55 21.25 -8.39
C THR A 69 13.00 21.17 -6.97
N ASN A 70 13.90 20.70 -6.06
CA ASN A 70 13.79 20.56 -4.59
C ASN A 70 12.97 19.38 -4.02
N PRO A 71 13.63 18.33 -3.50
CA PRO A 71 12.99 17.44 -2.52
C PRO A 71 12.44 18.25 -1.32
N PRO A 72 11.23 17.95 -0.80
CA PRO A 72 10.38 16.81 -1.13
C PRO A 72 9.16 17.16 -2.00
N ASN A 73 9.17 18.23 -2.81
CA ASN A 73 7.97 18.70 -3.50
C ASN A 73 7.75 18.13 -4.92
N ASP A 74 8.60 17.22 -5.37
CA ASP A 74 8.51 16.60 -6.69
C ASP A 74 7.96 15.18 -6.53
N ARG A 75 7.02 14.81 -7.40
CA ARG A 75 6.41 13.48 -7.32
C ARG A 75 7.40 12.37 -7.70
N HIS A 76 8.30 12.61 -8.66
CA HIS A 76 9.07 11.53 -9.30
C HIS A 76 10.51 11.48 -8.81
N VAL A 77 10.77 10.51 -7.96
CA VAL A 77 12.09 10.26 -7.40
C VAL A 77 12.74 9.15 -8.20
N THR A 78 13.78 9.48 -8.96
CA THR A 78 14.59 8.50 -9.69
C THR A 78 15.98 8.39 -9.09
N THR A 79 16.43 7.15 -8.90
CA THR A 79 17.80 6.86 -8.47
C THR A 79 18.39 5.68 -9.26
N ASN A 80 19.71 5.53 -9.16
CA ASN A 80 20.44 4.35 -9.61
C ASN A 80 21.24 3.83 -8.41
N SER A 81 20.63 2.96 -7.61
CA SER A 81 21.19 2.50 -6.34
C SER A 81 21.32 0.97 -6.31
N ALA A 82 22.46 0.48 -5.81
CA ALA A 82 22.62 -0.95 -5.49
C ALA A 82 21.90 -1.35 -4.19
N ALA A 83 21.58 -0.37 -3.33
CA ALA A 83 20.75 -0.57 -2.14
C ALA A 83 19.28 -0.24 -2.46
N PRO A 84 18.31 -0.79 -1.70
CA PRO A 84 16.91 -0.40 -1.83
C PRO A 84 16.71 1.11 -1.64
N VAL A 85 15.79 1.67 -2.42
CA VAL A 85 15.31 3.05 -2.25
C VAL A 85 14.04 2.99 -1.42
N ALA A 86 13.98 3.78 -0.36
CA ALA A 86 12.86 3.75 0.57
C ALA A 86 12.05 5.05 0.55
N ALA A 87 10.72 4.93 0.68
CA ALA A 87 9.84 6.00 1.10
C ALA A 87 8.97 5.56 2.28
N ILE A 88 8.72 6.48 3.19
CA ILE A 88 7.83 6.29 4.34
C ILE A 88 6.85 7.47 4.37
N VAL A 89 5.56 7.16 4.38
CA VAL A 89 4.46 8.11 4.61
C VAL A 89 3.80 7.69 5.92
N ALA A 90 4.00 8.46 6.99
CA ALA A 90 3.55 8.07 8.31
C ALA A 90 2.04 8.28 8.49
N ALA A 91 1.47 7.63 9.51
CA ALA A 91 0.06 7.82 9.83
C ALA A 91 -0.26 9.30 10.15
N GLY A 92 -1.26 9.83 9.44
CA GLY A 92 -1.67 11.23 9.52
C GLY A 92 -0.99 12.17 8.52
N ASP A 93 0.06 11.72 7.83
CA ASP A 93 0.68 12.50 6.75
C ASP A 93 -0.08 12.30 5.43
N THR A 94 -0.14 13.35 4.62
CA THR A 94 -0.72 13.32 3.26
C THR A 94 0.29 13.71 2.20
N VAL A 95 0.48 12.87 1.19
CA VAL A 95 1.14 13.25 -0.07
C VAL A 95 0.05 13.56 -1.09
N SER A 96 -0.11 14.81 -1.50
CA SER A 96 -1.16 15.27 -2.43
C SER A 96 -0.59 15.94 -3.69
N GLY A 97 -1.43 16.55 -4.52
CA GLY A 97 -1.02 17.09 -5.82
C GLY A 97 -1.00 16.02 -6.90
N ASN A 98 0.19 15.57 -7.31
CA ASN A 98 0.37 14.62 -8.41
C ASN A 98 0.77 13.21 -7.93
N GLY A 99 0.54 12.91 -6.65
CA GLY A 99 0.88 11.62 -6.05
C GLY A 99 2.39 11.43 -5.86
N LEU A 100 2.84 10.17 -5.85
CA LEU A 100 4.22 9.78 -5.59
C LEU A 100 4.69 8.72 -6.59
N ALA A 101 5.92 8.86 -7.09
CA ALA A 101 6.55 7.88 -7.96
C ALA A 101 7.99 7.62 -7.53
N LEU A 102 8.34 6.36 -7.31
CA LEU A 102 9.70 5.92 -6.98
C LEU A 102 10.23 5.02 -8.09
N THR A 103 11.42 5.34 -8.58
CA THR A 103 12.13 4.55 -9.57
C THR A 103 13.55 4.25 -9.10
N ASN A 104 13.90 2.97 -8.98
CA ASN A 104 15.28 2.52 -8.82
C ASN A 104 15.73 1.75 -10.06
N THR A 105 16.65 2.36 -10.80
CA THR A 105 17.24 1.78 -12.01
C THR A 105 18.48 0.91 -11.73
N GLY A 106 18.96 0.90 -10.48
CA GLY A 106 20.11 0.10 -10.06
C GLY A 106 19.76 -1.33 -9.65
N ALA A 107 20.74 -2.03 -9.07
CA ALA A 107 20.57 -3.41 -8.61
C ALA A 107 19.72 -3.54 -7.33
N GLY A 108 19.47 -2.44 -6.61
CA GLY A 108 18.63 -2.42 -5.43
C GLY A 108 17.14 -2.54 -5.74
N GLY A 109 16.35 -2.69 -4.68
CA GLY A 109 14.88 -2.73 -4.76
C GLY A 109 14.21 -1.37 -4.55
N VAL A 110 12.90 -1.42 -4.33
CA VAL A 110 12.08 -0.29 -3.86
C VAL A 110 11.30 -0.74 -2.62
N LEU A 111 11.30 0.09 -1.59
CA LEU A 111 10.58 -0.13 -0.35
C LEU A 111 9.66 1.06 -0.08
N VAL A 112 8.36 0.82 0.07
CA VAL A 112 7.42 1.84 0.50
C VAL A 112 6.64 1.35 1.71
N ILE A 113 6.64 2.17 2.76
CA ILE A 113 5.76 2.01 3.92
C ILE A 113 4.78 3.17 3.90
N ASN A 114 3.49 2.89 3.70
CA ASN A 114 2.45 3.91 3.67
C ASN A 114 1.39 3.63 4.73
N ASP A 115 1.42 4.38 5.82
CA ASP A 115 0.40 4.39 6.85
C ASP A 115 -0.43 5.70 6.82
N GLY A 116 -0.11 6.62 5.91
CA GLY A 116 -0.81 7.89 5.69
C GLY A 116 -1.71 7.86 4.46
N THR A 117 -1.82 8.98 3.75
CA THR A 117 -2.58 9.07 2.49
C THR A 117 -1.69 9.50 1.35
N ILE A 118 -1.73 8.78 0.23
CA ILE A 118 -1.11 9.21 -1.03
C ILE A 118 -2.23 9.47 -2.02
N THR A 119 -2.30 10.69 -2.55
CA THR A 119 -3.38 11.12 -3.44
C THR A 119 -2.89 11.88 -4.66
N VAL A 120 -3.58 11.66 -5.77
CA VAL A 120 -3.62 12.58 -6.92
C VAL A 120 -4.90 13.38 -6.79
N ASP A 121 -4.76 14.70 -6.76
CA ASP A 121 -5.89 15.60 -6.57
C ASP A 121 -6.79 15.66 -7.81
N ALA A 122 -8.07 15.98 -7.60
CA ALA A 122 -9.02 16.11 -8.69
C ALA A 122 -8.56 17.17 -9.70
N GLY A 123 -8.61 16.82 -10.98
CA GLY A 123 -8.16 17.67 -12.08
C GLY A 123 -6.66 17.54 -12.42
N GLN A 124 -5.88 16.81 -11.62
CA GLN A 124 -4.48 16.52 -11.92
C GLN A 124 -4.33 15.29 -12.83
N ALA A 125 -3.33 15.32 -13.70
CA ALA A 125 -3.00 14.24 -14.63
C ALA A 125 -1.49 13.95 -14.52
N PRO A 126 -1.09 12.94 -13.74
CA PRO A 126 0.32 12.72 -13.47
C PRO A 126 1.08 12.24 -14.73
N THR A 127 2.21 12.85 -15.08
CA THR A 127 3.01 12.53 -16.29
C THR A 127 4.45 12.07 -16.04
N ALA A 128 5.09 12.42 -14.92
CA ALA A 128 6.43 11.98 -14.55
C ALA A 128 6.44 10.72 -13.64
N GLY A 129 7.19 9.68 -14.03
CA GLY A 129 7.26 8.43 -13.26
C GLY A 129 6.04 7.52 -13.38
N GLY A 130 5.07 7.89 -14.23
CA GLY A 130 3.85 7.15 -14.53
C GLY A 130 2.58 7.91 -14.17
N THR A 131 1.44 7.24 -14.27
CA THR A 131 0.10 7.86 -14.22
C THR A 131 -0.69 7.50 -12.96
N ALA A 132 -0.20 6.63 -12.08
CA ALA A 132 -0.93 6.27 -10.86
C ALA A 132 -0.71 7.27 -9.73
N ALA A 133 -1.56 7.20 -8.69
CA ALA A 133 -1.34 7.95 -7.47
C ALA A 133 -0.09 7.48 -6.73
N LEU A 134 0.18 6.17 -6.75
CA LEU A 134 1.48 5.62 -6.36
C LEU A 134 2.07 4.76 -7.48
N ASN A 135 3.24 5.14 -7.97
CA ASN A 135 3.97 4.44 -9.03
C ASN A 135 5.31 3.90 -8.51
N LEU A 136 5.51 2.58 -8.51
CA LEU A 136 6.74 1.94 -8.06
C LEU A 136 7.42 1.22 -9.21
N THR A 137 8.70 1.51 -9.44
CA THR A 137 9.50 0.84 -10.47
C THR A 137 10.86 0.43 -9.93
N GLY A 138 11.20 -0.85 -10.05
CA GLY A 138 12.51 -1.40 -9.71
C GLY A 138 13.08 -2.17 -10.89
N SER A 139 14.38 -2.03 -11.16
CA SER A 139 15.07 -2.75 -12.24
C SER A 139 15.98 -3.88 -11.75
N GLY A 140 16.12 -4.04 -10.43
CA GLY A 140 17.00 -5.02 -9.81
C GLY A 140 16.30 -5.84 -8.74
N GLY A 141 16.50 -5.44 -7.48
CA GLY A 141 15.99 -6.11 -6.30
C GLY A 141 14.47 -6.03 -6.15
N SER A 142 13.94 -6.68 -5.11
CA SER A 142 12.50 -6.77 -4.88
C SER A 142 11.83 -5.41 -4.67
N ILE A 143 10.56 -5.33 -5.06
CA ILE A 143 9.69 -4.20 -4.73
C ILE A 143 8.77 -4.63 -3.59
N LEU A 144 8.77 -3.87 -2.50
CA LEU A 144 7.90 -4.08 -1.35
C LEU A 144 7.08 -2.81 -1.10
N TYR A 145 5.76 -2.94 -1.16
CA TYR A 145 4.82 -1.96 -0.61
C TYR A 145 4.13 -2.59 0.60
N ALA A 146 4.04 -1.85 1.71
CA ALA A 146 3.30 -2.27 2.89
C ALA A 146 2.66 -1.08 3.60
N GLY A 147 1.48 -1.28 4.18
CA GLY A 147 0.90 -0.35 5.15
C GLY A 147 -0.61 -0.21 5.07
N ASP A 148 -1.16 0.41 6.11
CA ASP A 148 -2.60 0.62 6.31
C ASP A 148 -3.12 1.90 5.62
N GLY A 149 -2.23 2.68 4.99
CA GLY A 149 -2.54 3.95 4.38
C GLY A 149 -3.30 3.87 3.05
N ASP A 150 -4.08 4.91 2.77
CA ASP A 150 -4.91 5.01 1.58
C ASP A 150 -4.09 5.44 0.36
N VAL A 151 -4.48 4.95 -0.82
CA VAL A 151 -3.94 5.36 -2.13
C VAL A 151 -5.10 5.77 -3.04
N ILE A 152 -5.22 7.06 -3.31
CA ILE A 152 -6.41 7.64 -3.95
C ILE A 152 -6.03 8.41 -5.21
N ASN A 153 -6.46 7.95 -6.38
CA ASN A 153 -6.38 8.75 -7.60
C ASN A 153 -7.74 9.41 -7.89
N SER A 154 -7.87 10.66 -7.45
CA SER A 154 -9.03 11.52 -7.77
C SER A 154 -8.89 12.22 -9.13
N GLY A 155 -7.73 12.09 -9.78
CA GLY A 155 -7.43 12.64 -11.09
C GLY A 155 -7.46 11.59 -12.19
N VAL A 156 -6.47 11.66 -13.09
CA VAL A 156 -6.32 10.72 -14.20
C VAL A 156 -5.36 9.58 -13.85
N GLY A 157 -5.77 8.34 -14.15
CA GLY A 157 -4.93 7.15 -14.08
C GLY A 157 -5.29 6.17 -12.96
N ASN A 158 -4.34 5.28 -12.64
CA ASN A 158 -4.54 4.15 -11.74
C ASN A 158 -4.41 4.56 -10.27
N GLY A 159 -4.89 3.73 -9.34
CA GLY A 159 -4.63 3.93 -7.91
C GLY A 159 -3.17 3.63 -7.58
N LEU A 160 -2.82 2.34 -7.62
CA LEU A 160 -1.47 1.82 -7.39
C LEU A 160 -0.96 1.12 -8.64
N GLN A 161 0.28 1.45 -9.05
CA GLN A 161 0.96 0.75 -10.14
C GLN A 161 2.38 0.32 -9.72
N VAL A 162 2.69 -0.96 -9.95
CA VAL A 162 4.00 -1.56 -9.63
C VAL A 162 4.56 -2.27 -10.86
N SER A 163 5.80 -1.95 -11.21
CA SER A 163 6.51 -2.52 -12.35
C SER A 163 7.89 -3.03 -11.95
N GLN A 164 8.10 -4.35 -12.01
CA GLN A 164 9.40 -4.97 -11.79
C GLN A 164 10.10 -5.27 -13.13
N GLY A 165 11.21 -4.59 -13.39
CA GLY A 165 12.00 -4.72 -14.61
C GLY A 165 13.19 -5.67 -14.53
N GLY A 166 13.41 -6.31 -13.38
CA GLY A 166 14.55 -7.18 -13.08
C GLY A 166 14.15 -8.50 -12.41
N ALA A 167 15.10 -9.09 -11.67
CA ALA A 167 14.97 -10.43 -11.09
C ALA A 167 14.25 -10.45 -9.72
N GLY A 168 13.99 -9.30 -9.13
CA GLY A 168 13.32 -9.18 -7.83
C GLY A 168 11.89 -9.74 -7.85
N ALA A 169 11.38 -10.06 -6.66
CA ALA A 169 9.95 -10.33 -6.46
C ALA A 169 9.17 -9.01 -6.28
N VAL A 170 7.85 -9.07 -6.46
CA VAL A 170 6.96 -7.99 -6.06
C VAL A 170 6.06 -8.47 -4.93
N THR A 171 6.05 -7.69 -3.84
CA THR A 171 5.13 -7.89 -2.71
C THR A 171 4.38 -6.60 -2.44
N VAL A 172 3.06 -6.63 -2.59
CA VAL A 172 2.14 -5.54 -2.25
C VAL A 172 1.28 -6.00 -1.08
N GLN A 173 1.36 -5.31 0.04
CA GLN A 173 0.53 -5.52 1.23
C GLN A 173 -0.21 -4.22 1.56
N ALA A 174 -1.26 -3.94 0.79
CA ALA A 174 -1.99 -2.69 0.87
C ALA A 174 -3.32 -2.88 1.60
N THR A 175 -3.36 -2.64 2.90
CA THR A 175 -4.57 -2.87 3.71
C THR A 175 -5.49 -1.65 3.75
N GLY A 176 -4.99 -0.45 3.45
CA GLY A 176 -5.78 0.75 3.21
C GLY A 176 -6.64 0.67 1.94
N ALA A 177 -7.51 1.65 1.74
CA ALA A 177 -8.36 1.73 0.57
C ALA A 177 -7.56 2.17 -0.66
N ILE A 178 -7.83 1.55 -1.80
CA ILE A 178 -7.28 1.95 -3.10
C ILE A 178 -8.41 2.42 -4.00
N VAL A 179 -8.32 3.65 -4.49
CA VAL A 179 -9.36 4.25 -5.34
C VAL A 179 -8.73 4.77 -6.63
N ALA A 180 -9.35 4.46 -7.76
CA ALA A 180 -9.03 5.01 -9.07
C ALA A 180 -10.29 5.55 -9.72
N THR A 181 -10.34 6.86 -9.96
CA THR A 181 -11.54 7.48 -10.55
C THR A 181 -11.69 7.13 -12.03
N THR A 182 -10.58 7.08 -12.77
CA THR A 182 -10.58 6.95 -14.24
C THR A 182 -9.77 5.76 -14.77
N GLY A 183 -8.99 5.09 -13.93
CA GLY A 183 -8.15 3.95 -14.30
C GLY A 183 -8.40 2.71 -13.46
N GLU A 184 -7.44 1.79 -13.52
CA GLU A 184 -7.39 0.55 -12.74
C GLU A 184 -7.14 0.84 -11.26
N GLY A 185 -7.68 0.01 -10.38
CA GLY A 185 -7.39 0.13 -8.94
C GLY A 185 -5.92 -0.20 -8.65
N VAL A 186 -5.53 -1.45 -8.92
CA VAL A 186 -4.18 -1.97 -8.70
C VAL A 186 -3.65 -2.60 -9.97
N VAL A 187 -2.49 -2.15 -10.44
CA VAL A 187 -1.80 -2.75 -11.60
C VAL A 187 -0.42 -3.24 -11.17
N VAL A 188 -0.16 -4.54 -11.35
CA VAL A 188 1.16 -5.12 -11.07
C VAL A 188 1.66 -5.90 -12.28
N ARG A 189 2.89 -5.60 -12.69
CA ARG A 189 3.60 -6.23 -13.81
C ARG A 189 5.04 -6.56 -13.44
N ASP A 190 5.56 -7.62 -14.02
CA ASP A 190 6.99 -7.97 -13.95
C ASP A 190 7.58 -8.30 -15.33
N VAL A 191 8.77 -8.92 -15.33
CA VAL A 191 9.48 -9.41 -16.50
C VAL A 191 9.82 -10.89 -16.36
N ALA A 192 10.28 -11.50 -17.45
CA ALA A 192 10.69 -12.91 -17.52
C ALA A 192 11.65 -13.37 -16.42
N ALA A 193 12.52 -12.48 -15.95
CA ALA A 193 13.50 -12.80 -14.91
C ALA A 193 12.94 -12.71 -13.47
N SER A 194 11.76 -12.14 -13.28
CA SER A 194 11.18 -11.94 -11.94
C SER A 194 10.83 -13.27 -11.29
N THR A 195 10.82 -13.28 -9.96
CA THR A 195 10.58 -14.47 -9.15
C THR A 195 9.13 -14.63 -8.69
N GLY A 196 8.25 -13.70 -9.05
CA GLY A 196 6.80 -13.79 -8.80
C GLY A 196 6.18 -12.52 -8.23
N LEU A 197 4.84 -12.54 -8.20
CA LEU A 197 3.98 -11.43 -7.79
C LEU A 197 3.10 -11.89 -6.63
N SER A 198 3.12 -11.15 -5.52
CA SER A 198 2.22 -11.35 -4.38
C SER A 198 1.52 -10.05 -4.05
N VAL A 199 0.19 -10.04 -4.14
CA VAL A 199 -0.64 -8.86 -3.94
C VAL A 199 -1.70 -9.18 -2.91
N THR A 200 -1.69 -8.45 -1.80
CA THR A 200 -2.74 -8.46 -0.78
C THR A 200 -3.32 -7.06 -0.68
N THR A 201 -4.63 -6.92 -0.84
CA THR A 201 -5.32 -5.61 -0.79
C THR A 201 -6.42 -5.57 0.25
N GLY A 202 -6.74 -4.36 0.73
CA GLY A 202 -7.99 -4.01 1.37
C GLY A 202 -9.09 -3.80 0.33
N ALA A 203 -9.92 -2.77 0.52
CA ALA A 203 -10.95 -2.40 -0.43
C ALA A 203 -10.34 -1.72 -1.67
N VAL A 204 -10.88 -2.03 -2.85
CA VAL A 204 -10.44 -1.45 -4.12
C VAL A 204 -11.63 -0.96 -4.93
N THR A 205 -11.57 0.29 -5.41
CA THR A 205 -12.64 0.92 -6.19
C THR A 205 -12.09 1.48 -7.50
N ALA A 206 -12.60 1.01 -8.64
CA ALA A 206 -12.24 1.40 -10.01
C ALA A 206 -13.46 1.34 -10.93
N LEU A 207 -14.43 2.24 -10.72
CA LEU A 207 -15.79 2.12 -11.29
C LEU A 207 -15.92 2.57 -12.75
N THR A 208 -14.87 3.18 -13.33
CA THR A 208 -14.91 3.58 -14.74
C THR A 208 -15.07 2.35 -15.62
N GLY A 209 -16.03 2.38 -16.54
CA GLY A 209 -16.35 1.24 -17.40
C GLY A 209 -15.13 0.76 -18.18
N GLY A 210 -14.88 -0.54 -18.17
CA GLY A 210 -13.70 -1.13 -18.78
C GLY A 210 -12.48 -1.25 -17.88
N GLN A 211 -12.52 -0.70 -16.65
CA GLN A 211 -11.41 -0.80 -15.69
C GLN A 211 -11.61 -1.94 -14.69
N ASP A 212 -10.53 -2.65 -14.39
CA ASP A 212 -10.50 -3.70 -13.37
C ASP A 212 -10.18 -3.12 -11.97
N GLY A 213 -10.58 -3.87 -10.96
CA GLY A 213 -10.20 -3.58 -9.57
C GLY A 213 -8.73 -3.88 -9.36
N ILE A 214 -8.34 -5.13 -9.61
CA ILE A 214 -6.98 -5.62 -9.45
C ILE A 214 -6.55 -6.33 -10.73
N ASP A 215 -5.48 -5.88 -11.35
CA ASP A 215 -4.90 -6.45 -12.55
C ASP A 215 -3.43 -6.81 -12.30
N VAL A 216 -3.15 -8.11 -12.15
CA VAL A 216 -1.83 -8.68 -11.84
C VAL A 216 -1.42 -9.64 -12.94
N GLN A 217 -0.41 -9.24 -13.72
CA GLN A 217 0.02 -10.03 -14.87
C GLN A 217 1.52 -10.25 -14.78
N SER A 218 1.90 -11.52 -14.70
CA SER A 218 3.30 -11.93 -14.72
C SER A 218 3.74 -12.30 -16.13
N PHE A 219 4.93 -11.82 -16.47
CA PHE A 219 5.74 -12.23 -17.59
C PHE A 219 6.86 -13.18 -17.18
N SER A 220 6.92 -13.60 -15.91
CA SER A 220 7.86 -14.62 -15.44
C SER A 220 7.52 -16.00 -16.00
N THR A 221 8.55 -16.79 -16.32
CA THR A 221 8.38 -18.17 -16.78
C THR A 221 8.17 -19.15 -15.64
N THR A 222 8.58 -18.80 -14.42
CA THR A 222 8.53 -19.67 -13.24
C THR A 222 7.88 -19.02 -12.02
N GLY A 223 7.71 -17.69 -12.02
CA GLY A 223 7.14 -16.94 -10.92
C GLY A 223 5.66 -17.22 -10.75
N ASN A 224 5.24 -17.38 -9.49
CA ASN A 224 3.84 -17.53 -9.14
C ASN A 224 3.15 -16.16 -9.08
N VAL A 225 1.83 -16.16 -9.28
CA VAL A 225 0.96 -15.01 -9.04
C VAL A 225 0.03 -15.35 -7.89
N VAL A 226 0.10 -14.57 -6.81
CA VAL A 226 -0.78 -14.69 -5.64
C VAL A 226 -1.53 -13.39 -5.46
N VAL A 227 -2.86 -13.45 -5.44
CA VAL A 227 -3.74 -12.30 -5.17
C VAL A 227 -4.69 -12.63 -4.02
N VAL A 228 -4.70 -11.77 -3.00
CA VAL A 228 -5.60 -11.87 -1.85
C VAL A 228 -6.31 -10.53 -1.65
N ALA A 229 -7.59 -10.46 -2.02
CA ALA A 229 -8.42 -9.29 -1.78
C ALA A 229 -9.21 -9.46 -0.47
N ASN A 230 -8.85 -8.71 0.56
CA ASN A 230 -9.48 -8.79 1.89
C ASN A 230 -10.66 -7.83 2.07
N GLY A 231 -10.75 -6.78 1.25
CA GLY A 231 -11.89 -5.86 1.23
C GLY A 231 -12.77 -6.04 0.00
N ASP A 232 -13.83 -5.25 -0.07
CA ASP A 232 -14.75 -5.22 -1.21
C ASP A 232 -14.05 -4.68 -2.46
N LEU A 233 -14.35 -5.29 -3.61
CA LEU A 233 -13.88 -4.88 -4.93
C LEU A 233 -15.04 -4.32 -5.72
N ALA A 234 -14.93 -3.06 -6.14
CA ALA A 234 -15.94 -2.40 -6.95
C ALA A 234 -15.30 -1.91 -8.25
N ALA A 235 -15.49 -2.66 -9.34
CA ALA A 235 -14.82 -2.45 -10.62
C ALA A 235 -15.81 -2.23 -11.76
N GLY A 236 -15.42 -1.47 -12.78
CA GLY A 236 -16.20 -1.25 -14.00
C GLY A 236 -16.12 -2.38 -15.02
N ASN A 237 -15.20 -3.34 -14.86
CA ASN A 237 -15.03 -4.53 -15.69
C ASN A 237 -14.87 -5.82 -14.85
N ALA A 238 -13.65 -6.18 -14.43
CA ALA A 238 -13.41 -7.35 -13.59
C ALA A 238 -12.95 -6.97 -12.18
N GLY A 239 -13.37 -7.73 -11.16
CA GLY A 239 -12.85 -7.54 -9.80
C GLY A 239 -11.35 -7.86 -9.71
N VAL A 240 -10.94 -9.02 -10.23
CA VAL A 240 -9.55 -9.46 -10.29
C VAL A 240 -9.24 -10.08 -11.65
N VAL A 241 -8.17 -9.61 -12.28
CA VAL A 241 -7.47 -10.25 -13.40
C VAL A 241 -6.11 -10.72 -12.89
N ALA A 242 -5.86 -12.02 -12.96
CA ALA A 242 -4.57 -12.62 -12.62
C ALA A 242 -4.13 -13.53 -13.77
N ALA A 243 -2.93 -13.30 -14.30
CA ALA A 243 -2.45 -14.03 -15.47
C ALA A 243 -0.93 -14.26 -15.46
N ILE A 244 -0.50 -15.34 -16.11
CA ILE A 244 0.88 -15.60 -16.51
C ILE A 244 0.89 -15.69 -18.03
N PHE A 245 1.53 -14.72 -18.70
CA PHE A 245 1.48 -14.56 -20.15
C PHE A 245 2.50 -15.37 -20.97
N PRO A 246 3.72 -15.68 -20.48
CA PRO A 246 4.70 -16.39 -21.29
C PRO A 246 4.15 -17.75 -21.72
N ALA A 247 4.21 -18.03 -23.02
CA ALA A 247 3.88 -19.35 -23.54
C ALA A 247 4.81 -20.39 -22.90
N GLY A 248 4.24 -21.33 -22.15
CA GLY A 248 5.01 -22.33 -21.39
C GLY A 248 5.48 -21.87 -20.00
N GLY A 249 4.95 -20.76 -19.48
CA GLY A 249 5.09 -20.42 -18.06
C GLY A 249 4.55 -21.55 -17.18
N VAL A 250 5.28 -21.88 -16.12
CA VAL A 250 4.97 -23.01 -15.21
C VAL A 250 4.60 -22.56 -13.80
N GLY A 251 4.51 -21.26 -13.56
CA GLY A 251 4.08 -20.71 -12.28
C GLY A 251 2.60 -20.98 -11.99
N ASP A 252 2.27 -21.01 -10.70
CA ASP A 252 0.89 -21.15 -10.23
C ASP A 252 0.21 -19.79 -10.10
N ILE A 253 -1.10 -19.78 -10.33
CA ILE A 253 -1.97 -18.63 -10.04
C ILE A 253 -2.89 -19.01 -8.88
N SER A 254 -2.84 -18.23 -7.80
CA SER A 254 -3.74 -18.36 -6.66
C SER A 254 -4.45 -17.03 -6.42
N VAL A 255 -5.79 -17.06 -6.47
CA VAL A 255 -6.63 -15.88 -6.21
C VAL A 255 -7.60 -16.22 -5.09
N THR A 256 -7.63 -15.36 -4.06
CA THR A 256 -8.58 -15.44 -2.95
C THR A 256 -9.24 -14.08 -2.78
N THR A 257 -10.57 -14.06 -2.75
CA THR A 257 -11.36 -12.85 -2.45
C THR A 257 -12.22 -13.13 -1.23
N ASN A 258 -12.07 -12.31 -0.19
CA ASN A 258 -12.79 -12.43 1.08
C ASN A 258 -13.92 -11.40 1.21
N GLY A 259 -13.85 -10.31 0.45
CA GLY A 259 -14.91 -9.29 0.34
C GLY A 259 -15.88 -9.54 -0.81
N ALA A 260 -16.85 -8.64 -0.96
CA ALA A 260 -17.76 -8.63 -2.11
C ALA A 260 -17.02 -8.27 -3.42
N ILE A 261 -17.54 -8.75 -4.54
CA ILE A 261 -17.14 -8.40 -5.91
C ILE A 261 -18.39 -8.04 -6.70
#